data_AF-A0A938SWQ0-F1
#
_entry.id   AF-A0A938SWQ0-F1
#
_cell.length_a   1.000
_cell.length_b   1.000
_cell.length_c   1.000
_cell.angle_alpha   90.00
_cell.angle_beta   90.00
_cell.angle_gamma   90.00
#
_symmetry.space_group_name_H-M   'P 1'
#
loop_
_entity.id
_entity.type
_entity.pdbx_description
1 polymer ?
#
loop_
_entity_poly.entity_id
_entity_poly.type
_entity_poly.pdbx_seq_one_letter_code
_entity_poly.pdbx_strand_id
1 'polypeptide(L)'
;MSNFRIYTGDGDRLVQVPEGCPHLNLMPSGDPRLADKKPGIRIQWGQHLLSDVVHGRYRTLICGVNDTDNSRGVLGEILSLIPTSQWTLGSATSYAKVFRQATHLHAQEDREPYILKFDLDRLLVLALLRPAGRDHFTLEDIHRGFSTVSKMLQGRHDRLPAAAVSFLGARSNVLVNSKGVEASFESVLDAMHKAGFTGDVYPPVAAWDRQETGVYARFPFPEQLDRMREGSS
;
A
#
# COMPACT_ATOMS: atom_id res chain seq x y z
N MET A 1 -35.41 -19.31 -0.89
CA MET A 1 -34.20 -18.52 -0.60
C MET A 1 -33.98 -18.56 0.91
N SER A 2 -32.85 -19.08 1.39
CA SER A 2 -32.56 -19.15 2.83
C SER A 2 -32.38 -17.72 3.36
N ASN A 3 -33.14 -17.37 4.39
CA ASN A 3 -33.07 -16.06 5.02
C ASN A 3 -31.80 -16.00 5.88
N PHE A 4 -30.68 -15.63 5.26
CA PHE A 4 -29.39 -15.49 5.93
C PHE A 4 -29.42 -14.24 6.81
N ARG A 5 -29.28 -14.43 8.12
CA ARG A 5 -29.21 -13.35 9.11
C ARG A 5 -27.75 -13.13 9.49
N ILE A 6 -27.32 -11.86 9.53
CA ILE A 6 -25.93 -11.50 9.85
C ILE A 6 -25.77 -11.35 11.36
N TYR A 7 -26.75 -10.71 12.02
CA TYR A 7 -26.73 -10.43 13.44
C TYR A 7 -27.82 -11.21 14.21
N THR A 8 -27.51 -11.51 15.47
CA THR A 8 -28.46 -12.16 16.40
C THR A 8 -29.63 -11.24 16.74
N GLY A 9 -30.85 -11.80 16.81
CA GLY A 9 -32.05 -11.04 17.16
C GLY A 9 -32.46 -10.05 16.07
N ASP A 10 -32.76 -8.80 16.47
CA ASP A 10 -33.14 -7.72 15.55
C ASP A 10 -31.93 -6.94 15.00
N GLY A 11 -30.70 -7.43 15.21
CA GLY A 11 -29.49 -6.71 14.84
C GLY A 11 -29.45 -6.28 13.36
N ASP A 12 -29.90 -7.13 12.43
CA ASP A 12 -29.97 -6.80 11.00
C ASP A 12 -30.87 -5.57 10.73
N ARG A 13 -31.97 -5.43 11.49
CA ARG A 13 -32.92 -4.31 11.38
C ARG A 13 -32.39 -3.05 12.08
N LEU A 14 -31.62 -3.21 13.15
CA LEU A 14 -31.06 -2.08 13.91
C LEU A 14 -29.85 -1.44 13.21
N VAL A 15 -29.13 -2.22 12.39
CA VAL A 15 -28.00 -1.74 11.57
C VAL A 15 -28.40 -1.51 10.10
N GLN A 16 -29.70 -1.54 9.79
CA GLN A 16 -30.19 -1.15 8.47
C GLN A 16 -29.83 0.31 8.23
N VAL A 17 -29.04 0.53 7.19
CA VAL A 17 -28.64 1.87 6.78
C VAL A 17 -29.88 2.57 6.20
N PRO A 18 -30.25 3.79 6.67
CA PRO A 18 -31.38 4.54 6.14
C PRO A 18 -31.23 4.81 4.64
N GLU A 19 -32.35 4.82 3.90
CA GLU A 19 -32.36 5.25 2.50
C GLU A 19 -31.83 6.69 2.39
N GLY A 20 -30.79 6.88 1.58
CA GLY A 20 -30.10 8.18 1.40
C GLY A 20 -28.86 8.39 2.26
N CYS A 21 -28.48 7.46 3.13
CA CYS A 21 -27.20 7.52 3.83
C CYS A 21 -26.03 7.11 2.89
N PRO A 22 -24.85 7.73 2.99
CA PRO A 22 -23.67 7.26 2.27
C PRO A 22 -23.35 5.84 2.73
N HIS A 23 -23.37 4.89 1.80
CA HIS A 23 -23.10 3.48 2.09
C HIS A 23 -21.94 2.97 1.25
N LEU A 24 -21.11 2.14 1.87
CA LEU A 24 -19.99 1.47 1.21
C LEU A 24 -20.42 0.04 0.86
N ASN A 25 -20.64 -0.23 -0.42
CA ASN A 25 -20.89 -1.59 -0.89
C ASN A 25 -19.54 -2.30 -1.11
N LEU A 26 -19.17 -3.14 -0.15
CA LEU A 26 -18.00 -4.01 -0.27
C LEU A 26 -18.35 -5.19 -1.17
N MET A 27 -17.82 -5.19 -2.39
CA MET A 27 -17.99 -6.29 -3.33
C MET A 27 -16.84 -7.30 -3.18
N PRO A 28 -17.14 -8.60 -2.97
CA PRO A 28 -16.11 -9.62 -2.92
C PRO A 28 -15.44 -9.76 -4.29
N SER A 29 -14.13 -10.00 -4.30
CA SER A 29 -13.42 -10.37 -5.52
C SER A 29 -13.60 -11.86 -5.82
N GLY A 30 -14.04 -12.20 -7.04
CA GLY A 30 -14.15 -13.59 -7.49
C GLY A 30 -15.31 -14.38 -6.85
N ASP A 31 -15.40 -15.68 -7.12
CA ASP A 31 -16.35 -16.57 -6.46
C ASP A 31 -15.84 -16.91 -5.04
N PRO A 32 -16.52 -16.47 -3.96
CA PRO A 32 -16.08 -16.72 -2.59
C PRO A 32 -16.06 -18.22 -2.22
N ARG A 33 -16.62 -19.10 -3.06
CA ARG A 33 -16.62 -20.56 -2.87
C ARG A 33 -15.36 -21.23 -3.43
N LEU A 34 -14.55 -20.52 -4.20
CA LEU A 34 -13.34 -21.03 -4.84
C LEU A 34 -12.09 -20.44 -4.18
N ALA A 35 -11.19 -21.30 -3.72
CA ALA A 35 -9.89 -20.86 -3.23
C ALA A 35 -8.98 -20.52 -4.41
N ASP A 36 -8.33 -19.36 -4.35
CA ASP A 36 -7.34 -18.96 -5.35
C ASP A 36 -6.11 -19.88 -5.27
N LYS A 37 -5.68 -20.40 -6.41
CA LYS A 37 -4.53 -21.32 -6.53
C LYS A 37 -3.22 -20.57 -6.79
N LYS A 38 -3.26 -19.27 -7.11
CA LYS A 38 -2.05 -18.49 -7.37
C LYS A 38 -1.42 -18.02 -6.05
N PRO A 39 -0.17 -18.41 -5.75
CA PRO A 39 0.55 -17.86 -4.60
C PRO A 39 0.84 -16.38 -4.88
N GLY A 40 0.28 -15.50 -4.06
CA GLY A 40 0.53 -14.05 -4.10
C GLY A 40 0.87 -13.56 -2.70
N ILE A 41 1.74 -12.56 -2.61
CA ILE A 41 2.04 -11.94 -1.31
C ILE A 41 0.90 -10.99 -0.99
N ARG A 42 0.08 -11.34 0.02
CA ARG A 42 -1.03 -10.49 0.46
C ARG A 42 -0.48 -9.29 1.22
N ILE A 43 -0.63 -8.10 0.64
CA ILE A 43 -0.25 -6.85 1.28
C ILE A 43 -1.45 -5.94 1.39
N GLN A 44 -1.84 -5.61 2.62
CA GLN A 44 -2.86 -4.60 2.83
C GLN A 44 -2.30 -3.23 2.44
N TRP A 45 -3.10 -2.43 1.74
CA TRP A 45 -2.71 -1.08 1.33
C TRP A 45 -3.67 -0.01 1.83
N GLY A 46 -3.15 1.07 2.40
CA GLY A 46 -3.93 2.26 2.75
C GLY A 46 -3.44 3.01 4.00
N GLN A 47 -3.87 4.26 4.17
CA GLN A 47 -3.43 5.12 5.28
C GLN A 47 -3.97 4.66 6.65
N HIS A 48 -5.14 4.02 6.69
CA HIS A 48 -5.76 3.51 7.92
C HIS A 48 -5.02 2.33 8.56
N LEU A 49 -4.00 1.78 7.90
CA LEU A 49 -3.22 0.66 8.41
C LEU A 49 -2.28 1.05 9.55
N LEU A 50 -2.02 2.34 9.79
CA LEU A 50 -1.10 2.79 10.84
C LEU A 50 -1.52 2.29 12.23
N SER A 51 -2.81 2.32 12.56
CA SER A 51 -3.31 1.77 13.82
C SER A 51 -2.97 0.28 13.94
N ASP A 52 -3.23 -0.51 12.90
CA ASP A 52 -2.94 -1.95 12.90
C ASP A 52 -1.44 -2.25 13.03
N VAL A 53 -0.60 -1.43 12.38
CA VAL A 53 0.85 -1.51 12.50
C VAL A 53 1.29 -1.23 13.94
N VAL A 54 0.76 -0.18 14.58
CA VAL A 54 1.06 0.15 15.99
C VAL A 54 0.65 -0.97 16.95
N HIS A 55 -0.47 -1.64 16.68
CA HIS A 55 -0.96 -2.78 17.43
C HIS A 55 -0.22 -4.10 17.11
N GLY A 56 0.83 -4.08 16.28
CA GLY A 56 1.67 -5.24 16.00
C GLY A 56 1.00 -6.28 15.11
N ARG A 57 -0.02 -5.90 14.34
CA ARG A 57 -0.70 -6.82 13.39
C ARG A 57 0.15 -7.13 12.17
N TYR A 58 1.21 -6.36 11.93
CA TYR A 58 2.15 -6.53 10.82
C TYR A 58 3.58 -6.73 11.30
N ARG A 59 4.31 -7.63 10.64
CA ARG A 59 5.75 -7.87 10.87
C ARG A 59 6.63 -7.03 9.95
N THR A 60 6.11 -6.71 8.76
CA THR A 60 6.80 -5.88 7.78
C THR A 60 5.90 -4.75 7.30
N LEU A 61 6.47 -3.56 7.15
CA LEU A 61 5.83 -2.41 6.53
C LEU A 61 6.65 -1.88 5.36
N ILE A 62 5.97 -1.55 4.26
CA ILE A 62 6.57 -0.95 3.06
C ILE A 62 6.09 0.49 2.93
N CYS A 63 7.02 1.42 2.75
CA CYS A 63 6.71 2.84 2.56
C CYS A 63 7.77 3.54 1.71
N GLY A 64 7.46 4.75 1.22
CA GLY A 64 8.42 5.60 0.53
C GLY A 64 9.21 6.48 1.48
N VAL A 65 10.49 6.70 1.15
CA VAL A 65 11.38 7.63 1.85
C VAL A 65 12.22 8.43 0.86
N ASN A 66 12.78 9.55 1.31
CA ASN A 66 13.76 10.33 0.57
C ASN A 66 15.01 10.59 1.41
N ASP A 67 16.02 11.22 0.81
CA ASP A 67 17.32 11.50 1.41
C ASP A 67 17.46 12.94 1.96
N THR A 68 16.40 13.74 1.92
CA THR A 68 16.42 15.16 2.32
C THR A 68 15.61 15.43 3.59
N ASP A 69 14.33 15.09 3.62
CA ASP A 69 13.43 15.28 4.75
C ASP A 69 12.27 14.26 4.75
N ASN A 70 12.23 13.43 5.79
CA ASN A 70 11.18 12.43 6.00
C ASN A 70 10.19 12.81 7.13
N SER A 71 10.29 14.01 7.70
CA SER A 71 9.50 14.43 8.88
C SER A 71 8.00 14.49 8.65
N ARG A 72 7.59 14.74 7.40
CA ARG A 72 6.19 14.74 6.96
C ARG A 72 5.84 13.48 6.16
N GLY A 73 6.66 12.44 6.28
CA GLY A 73 6.45 11.17 5.64
C GLY A 73 5.97 10.11 6.64
N VAL A 74 5.45 9.02 6.09
CA VAL A 74 5.00 7.84 6.85
C VAL A 74 6.09 7.32 7.78
N LEU A 75 7.37 7.33 7.36
CA LEU A 75 8.49 6.91 8.21
C LEU A 75 8.60 7.75 9.49
N GLY A 76 8.45 9.07 9.39
CA GLY A 76 8.48 9.96 10.55
C GLY A 76 7.34 9.66 11.53
N GLU A 77 6.15 9.41 11.00
CA GLU A 77 4.98 9.03 11.80
C GLU A 77 5.21 7.69 12.50
N ILE A 78 5.70 6.66 11.79
CA ILE A 78 6.01 5.35 12.38
C ILE A 78 7.04 5.46 13.49
N LEU A 79 8.16 6.15 13.25
CA LEU A 79 9.23 6.31 14.25
C LEU A 79 8.77 7.11 15.48
N SER A 80 7.72 7.93 15.34
CA SER A 80 7.10 8.63 16.47
C SER A 80 6.13 7.75 17.26
N LEU A 81 5.47 6.79 16.61
CA LEU A 81 4.43 5.95 17.20
C LEU A 81 4.96 4.60 17.72
N ILE A 82 6.05 4.09 17.13
CA ILE A 82 6.63 2.79 17.45
C ILE A 82 7.96 3.02 18.16
N PRO A 83 8.06 2.66 19.45
CA PRO A 83 9.32 2.68 20.16
C PRO A 83 10.35 1.81 19.43
N THR A 84 11.54 2.37 19.21
CA THR A 84 12.69 1.66 18.63
C THR A 84 13.95 2.11 19.36
N SER A 85 14.87 1.17 19.56
CA SER A 85 16.18 1.45 20.16
C SER A 85 17.24 1.92 19.15
N GLN A 86 17.01 1.70 17.85
CA GLN A 86 18.04 1.79 16.83
C GLN A 86 17.92 3.02 15.93
N TRP A 87 16.69 3.50 15.70
CA TRP A 87 16.42 4.50 14.67
C TRP A 87 15.73 5.74 15.24
N THR A 88 16.30 6.89 14.90
CA THR A 88 15.61 8.17 14.99
C THR A 88 15.30 8.62 13.57
N LEU A 89 14.34 9.53 13.41
CA LEU A 89 14.06 10.12 12.09
C LEU A 89 15.30 10.76 11.46
N GLY A 90 16.13 11.42 12.29
CA GLY A 90 17.38 12.03 11.87
C GLY A 90 18.39 10.99 11.38
N SER A 91 18.60 9.91 12.15
CA SER A 91 19.54 8.85 11.75
C SER A 91 19.06 8.08 10.51
N ALA A 92 17.76 7.84 10.37
CA ALA A 92 17.19 7.19 9.19
C ALA A 92 17.34 8.05 7.92
N THR A 93 17.09 9.35 8.00
CA THR A 93 17.28 10.28 6.87
C THR A 93 18.77 10.42 6.52
N SER A 94 19.64 10.45 7.53
CA SER A 94 21.10 10.50 7.32
C SER A 94 21.61 9.22 6.66
N TYR A 95 21.10 8.07 7.08
CA TYR A 95 21.41 6.78 6.45
C TYR A 95 20.98 6.75 4.97
N ALA A 96 19.76 7.22 4.67
CA ALA A 96 19.28 7.34 3.29
C ALA A 96 20.20 8.23 2.43
N LYS A 97 20.67 9.35 2.98
CA LYS A 97 21.62 10.27 2.33
C LYS A 97 22.98 9.63 2.08
N VAL A 98 23.57 8.98 3.08
CA VAL A 98 24.87 8.30 2.93
C VAL A 98 24.77 7.17 1.91
N PHE A 99 23.70 6.37 1.97
CA PHE A 99 23.47 5.29 1.01
C PHE A 99 23.35 5.84 -0.40
N ARG A 100 22.58 6.92 -0.60
CA ARG A 100 22.44 7.61 -1.88
C ARG A 100 23.78 8.09 -2.43
N GLN A 101 24.62 8.68 -1.59
CA GLN A 101 25.95 9.15 -2.00
C GLN A 101 26.86 7.98 -2.39
N ALA A 102 26.86 6.91 -1.61
CA ALA A 102 27.68 5.72 -1.86
C ALA A 102 27.26 4.97 -3.15
N THR A 103 25.98 4.89 -3.47
CA THR A 103 25.52 4.22 -4.70
C THR A 103 25.79 5.04 -5.95
N HIS A 104 25.76 6.37 -5.86
CA HIS A 104 26.13 7.26 -6.97
C HIS A 104 27.60 7.07 -7.41
N LEU A 105 28.46 6.57 -6.52
CA LEU A 105 29.88 6.26 -6.81
C LEU A 105 30.09 4.92 -7.52
N HIS A 106 29.16 3.96 -7.38
CA HIS A 106 29.35 2.57 -7.83
C HIS A 106 28.34 2.08 -8.88
N ALA A 107 27.28 2.85 -9.16
CA ALA A 107 26.14 2.35 -9.90
C ALA A 107 25.44 3.41 -10.77
N GLN A 108 26.20 4.19 -11.55
CA GLN A 108 25.63 5.17 -12.50
C GLN A 108 24.63 4.55 -13.51
N GLU A 109 24.72 3.23 -13.74
CA GLU A 109 23.85 2.50 -14.67
C GLU A 109 22.70 1.74 -13.98
N ASP A 110 22.75 1.55 -12.66
CA ASP A 110 21.75 0.74 -11.95
C ASP A 110 20.53 1.58 -11.60
N ARG A 111 19.45 1.33 -12.34
CA ARG A 111 18.17 2.02 -12.21
C ARG A 111 17.21 1.30 -11.25
N GLU A 112 17.66 0.30 -10.49
CA GLU A 112 16.80 -0.32 -9.49
C GLU A 112 16.52 0.66 -8.32
N PRO A 113 15.26 0.86 -7.93
CA PRO A 113 14.93 1.62 -6.73
C PRO A 113 15.46 0.89 -5.50
N TYR A 114 16.28 1.58 -4.73
CA TYR A 114 16.91 1.01 -3.56
C TYR A 114 15.90 0.79 -2.44
N ILE A 115 15.96 -0.39 -1.83
CA ILE A 115 15.17 -0.74 -0.64
C ILE A 115 16.07 -0.64 0.59
N LEU A 116 15.81 0.35 1.43
CA LEU A 116 16.47 0.51 2.72
C LEU A 116 15.74 -0.34 3.77
N LYS A 117 16.49 -0.99 4.66
CA LYS A 117 15.94 -1.79 5.76
C LYS A 117 16.11 -1.02 7.06
N PHE A 118 15.01 -0.75 7.76
CA PHE A 118 15.03 -0.24 9.13
C PHE A 118 14.38 -1.27 10.04
N ASP A 119 15.16 -1.81 10.98
CA ASP A 119 14.67 -2.74 11.99
C ASP A 119 14.24 -1.96 13.24
N LEU A 120 12.94 -1.96 13.52
CA LEU A 120 12.34 -1.28 14.66
C LEU A 120 11.99 -2.27 15.79
N ASP A 121 12.82 -3.30 15.95
CA ASP A 121 12.74 -4.37 16.95
C ASP A 121 11.55 -5.33 16.72
N ARG A 122 10.32 -4.82 16.68
CA ARG A 122 9.10 -5.60 16.43
C ARG A 122 8.54 -5.46 15.01
N LEU A 123 9.07 -4.50 14.25
CA LEU A 123 8.61 -4.17 12.89
C LEU A 123 9.82 -3.98 11.97
N LEU A 124 9.83 -4.69 10.85
CA LEU A 124 10.75 -4.42 9.76
C LEU A 124 10.15 -3.39 8.80
N VAL A 125 10.84 -2.30 8.54
CA VAL A 125 10.46 -1.35 7.47
C VAL A 125 11.32 -1.60 6.24
N LEU A 126 10.66 -1.89 5.11
CA LEU A 126 11.26 -1.96 3.77
C LEU A 126 10.93 -0.66 3.04
N ALA A 127 11.85 0.29 3.11
CA ALA A 127 11.65 1.64 2.62
C ALA A 127 12.15 1.81 1.19
N LEU A 128 11.24 2.12 0.26
CA LEU A 128 11.59 2.48 -1.12
C LEU A 128 12.22 3.87 -1.12
N LEU A 129 13.48 3.97 -1.53
CA LEU A 129 14.20 5.24 -1.60
C LEU A 129 13.91 5.97 -2.93
N ARG A 130 13.33 7.17 -2.85
CA ARG A 130 12.99 8.02 -4.00
C ARG A 130 14.23 8.27 -4.87
N PRO A 131 14.19 8.02 -6.20
CA PRO A 131 15.34 8.19 -7.09
C PRO A 131 16.00 9.58 -6.97
N ALA A 132 17.31 9.62 -7.19
CA ALA A 132 18.11 10.82 -7.05
C ALA A 132 17.62 11.95 -7.98
N GLY A 133 17.56 13.18 -7.47
CA GLY A 133 17.18 14.35 -8.26
C GLY A 133 15.71 14.38 -8.72
N ARG A 134 14.86 13.49 -8.21
CA ARG A 134 13.41 13.49 -8.48
C ARG A 134 12.62 13.94 -7.26
N ASP A 135 11.56 14.70 -7.52
CA ASP A 135 10.62 15.16 -6.48
C ASP A 135 9.54 14.11 -6.15
N HIS A 136 9.29 13.18 -7.06
CA HIS A 136 8.23 12.19 -6.96
C HIS A 136 8.69 10.81 -7.42
N PHE A 137 7.99 9.77 -6.96
CA PHE A 137 8.08 8.43 -7.54
C PHE A 137 7.34 8.40 -8.89
N THR A 138 7.69 7.43 -9.73
CA THR A 138 6.92 7.05 -10.92
C THR A 138 6.32 5.65 -10.77
N LEU A 139 5.34 5.31 -11.61
CA LEU A 139 4.80 3.93 -11.66
C LEU A 139 5.88 2.88 -11.93
N GLU A 140 6.91 3.20 -12.71
CA GLU A 140 8.04 2.30 -12.95
C GLU A 140 8.86 2.09 -11.67
N ASP A 141 9.11 3.16 -10.90
CA ASP A 141 9.82 3.07 -9.62
C ASP A 141 9.03 2.20 -8.62
N ILE A 142 7.71 2.34 -8.58
CA ILE A 142 6.83 1.49 -7.76
C ILE A 142 6.91 0.03 -8.22
N HIS A 143 6.72 -0.24 -9.51
CA HIS A 143 6.77 -1.60 -10.03
C HIS A 143 8.10 -2.29 -9.70
N ARG A 144 9.22 -1.61 -9.94
CA ARG A 144 10.57 -2.15 -9.68
C ARG A 144 10.80 -2.34 -8.17
N GLY A 145 10.43 -1.36 -7.35
CA GLY A 145 10.64 -1.41 -5.90
C GLY A 145 9.84 -2.53 -5.26
N PHE A 146 8.57 -2.66 -5.64
CA PHE A 146 7.74 -3.77 -5.21
C PHE A 146 8.27 -5.10 -5.74
N SER A 147 8.78 -5.19 -6.97
CA SER A 147 9.38 -6.44 -7.49
C SER A 147 10.55 -6.91 -6.63
N THR A 148 11.40 -5.98 -6.18
CA THR A 148 12.48 -6.27 -5.23
C THR A 148 11.95 -6.69 -3.87
N VAL A 149 10.96 -5.98 -3.32
CA VAL A 149 10.31 -6.35 -2.05
C VAL A 149 9.67 -7.74 -2.12
N SER A 150 9.03 -8.09 -3.22
CA SER A 150 8.44 -9.42 -3.44
C SER A 150 9.49 -10.51 -3.28
N LYS A 151 10.64 -10.36 -3.96
CA LYS A 151 11.78 -11.27 -3.82
C LYS A 151 12.31 -11.33 -2.38
N MET A 152 12.31 -10.20 -1.67
CA MET A 152 12.78 -10.13 -0.28
C MET A 152 11.84 -10.78 0.74
N LEU A 153 10.54 -10.88 0.42
CA LEU A 153 9.51 -11.48 1.26
C LEU A 153 9.19 -12.93 0.88
N GLN A 154 9.52 -13.36 -0.34
CA GLN A 154 9.26 -14.70 -0.81
C GLN A 154 9.87 -15.77 0.11
N GLY A 155 9.05 -16.70 0.58
CA GLY A 155 9.45 -17.78 1.51
C GLY A 155 9.77 -17.33 2.94
N ARG A 156 9.64 -16.04 3.27
CA ARG A 156 9.93 -15.48 4.59
C ARG A 156 8.66 -15.30 5.42
N HIS A 157 8.08 -16.41 5.87
CA HIS A 157 6.88 -16.39 6.71
C HIS A 157 7.08 -15.63 8.02
N ASP A 158 8.31 -15.57 8.53
CA ASP A 158 8.72 -14.77 9.69
C ASP A 158 8.52 -13.25 9.48
N ARG A 159 8.47 -12.80 8.22
CA ARG A 159 8.29 -11.40 7.82
C ARG A 159 6.84 -11.07 7.48
N LEU A 160 5.94 -12.05 7.54
CA LEU A 160 4.52 -11.88 7.25
C LEU A 160 3.70 -11.84 8.55
N PRO A 161 2.54 -11.16 8.55
CA PRO A 161 1.94 -10.42 7.42
C PRO A 161 2.64 -9.08 7.15
N ALA A 162 2.56 -8.63 5.89
CA ALA A 162 3.15 -7.37 5.44
C ALA A 162 2.06 -6.37 5.02
N ALA A 163 2.32 -5.08 5.24
CA ALA A 163 1.47 -3.96 4.81
C ALA A 163 2.28 -2.97 3.96
N ALA A 164 1.59 -2.22 3.10
CA ALA A 164 2.14 -1.08 2.39
C ALA A 164 1.29 0.16 2.71
N VAL A 165 1.90 1.23 3.19
CA VAL A 165 1.17 2.47 3.47
C VAL A 165 1.35 3.44 2.31
N SER A 166 0.25 4.12 1.98
CA SER A 166 0.05 4.88 0.74
C SER A 166 1.16 5.89 0.42
N PHE A 167 1.51 5.92 -0.86
CA PHE A 167 2.31 6.95 -1.52
C PHE A 167 1.45 8.07 -2.13
N LEU A 168 0.12 8.00 -1.99
CA LEU A 168 -0.85 8.92 -2.60
C LEU A 168 -1.50 9.80 -1.53
N GLY A 169 -1.76 11.07 -1.87
CA GLY A 169 -2.48 12.05 -1.04
C GLY A 169 -1.67 12.69 0.09
N ALA A 170 -0.41 12.27 0.30
CA ALA A 170 0.51 13.01 1.17
C ALA A 170 1.16 14.14 0.36
N ARG A 171 1.14 15.38 0.90
CA ARG A 171 1.77 16.57 0.28
C ARG A 171 3.25 16.35 -0.14
N SER A 172 3.90 15.35 0.45
CA SER A 172 5.30 14.96 0.27
C SER A 172 5.52 13.84 -0.77
N ASN A 173 4.47 13.11 -1.18
CA ASN A 173 4.56 11.99 -2.12
C ASN A 173 3.49 12.15 -3.19
N VAL A 174 3.84 12.83 -4.28
CA VAL A 174 3.10 12.70 -5.55
C VAL A 174 3.66 11.46 -6.24
N LEU A 175 2.81 10.66 -6.86
CA LEU A 175 3.22 9.59 -7.75
C LEU A 175 2.75 9.94 -9.15
N VAL A 176 3.68 10.10 -10.09
CA VAL A 176 3.32 10.48 -11.46
C VAL A 176 3.32 9.29 -12.40
N ASN A 177 2.42 9.32 -13.37
CA ASN A 177 2.43 8.42 -14.52
C ASN A 177 3.40 8.91 -15.60
N SER A 178 3.49 8.17 -16.71
CA SER A 178 4.35 8.50 -17.86
C SER A 178 4.01 9.83 -18.55
N LYS A 179 2.85 10.43 -18.26
CA LYS A 179 2.39 11.73 -18.79
C LYS A 179 2.66 12.89 -17.82
N GLY A 180 3.32 12.64 -16.68
CA GLY A 180 3.60 13.66 -15.66
C GLY A 180 2.38 14.07 -14.82
N VAL A 181 1.27 13.31 -14.91
CA VAL A 181 0.06 13.54 -14.12
C VAL A 181 0.03 12.56 -12.95
N GLU A 182 -0.58 12.94 -11.83
CA GLU A 182 -0.77 12.04 -10.69
C GLU A 182 -1.44 10.73 -11.14
N ALA A 183 -0.83 9.61 -10.77
CA ALA A 183 -1.30 8.29 -11.13
C ALA A 183 -2.62 7.99 -10.41
N SER A 184 -3.54 7.31 -11.10
CA SER A 184 -4.76 6.86 -10.46
C SER A 184 -4.43 5.78 -9.43
N PHE A 185 -5.30 5.66 -8.42
CA PHE A 185 -5.17 4.64 -7.40
C PHE A 185 -5.04 3.22 -7.99
N GLU A 186 -5.86 2.91 -8.99
CA GLU A 186 -5.83 1.64 -9.70
C GLU A 186 -4.53 1.40 -10.47
N SER A 187 -3.93 2.43 -11.09
CA SER A 187 -2.63 2.27 -11.76
C SER A 187 -1.51 1.88 -10.80
N VAL A 188 -1.58 2.34 -9.54
CA VAL A 188 -0.62 1.95 -8.50
C VAL A 188 -0.81 0.49 -8.11
N LEU A 189 -2.07 0.08 -7.88
CA LEU A 189 -2.41 -1.30 -7.56
C LEU A 189 -2.00 -2.26 -8.68
N ASP A 190 -2.22 -1.89 -9.93
CA ASP A 190 -1.79 -2.67 -11.10
C ASP A 190 -0.27 -2.81 -11.17
N ALA A 191 0.48 -1.72 -10.93
CA ALA A 191 1.95 -1.77 -10.88
C ALA A 191 2.46 -2.72 -9.78
N MET A 192 1.84 -2.68 -8.60
CA MET A 192 2.14 -3.59 -7.48
C MET A 192 1.74 -5.03 -7.79
N HIS A 193 0.59 -5.25 -8.43
CA HIS A 193 0.12 -6.59 -8.77
C HIS A 193 1.02 -7.28 -9.78
N LYS A 194 1.43 -6.54 -10.82
CA LYS A 194 2.44 -7.00 -11.80
C LYS A 194 3.78 -7.31 -11.15
N ALA A 195 4.07 -6.76 -9.98
CA ALA A 195 5.26 -7.04 -9.17
C ALA A 195 5.10 -8.25 -8.20
N GLY A 196 3.97 -8.97 -8.26
CA GLY A 196 3.74 -10.21 -7.50
C GLY A 196 2.88 -10.06 -6.25
N PHE A 197 2.30 -8.89 -6.01
CA PHE A 197 1.41 -8.66 -4.87
C PHE A 197 -0.05 -8.94 -5.20
N THR A 198 -0.77 -9.40 -4.21
CA THR A 198 -2.22 -9.32 -4.15
C THR A 198 -2.58 -8.71 -2.80
N GLY A 199 -3.81 -8.33 -2.54
CA GLY A 199 -4.07 -7.73 -1.23
C GLY A 199 -5.41 -7.10 -1.06
N ASP A 200 -5.74 -6.88 0.21
CA ASP A 200 -6.90 -6.06 0.56
C ASP A 200 -6.53 -4.61 0.38
N VAL A 201 -7.48 -3.87 -0.14
CA VAL A 201 -7.33 -2.47 -0.50
C VAL A 201 -8.21 -1.66 0.44
N TYR A 202 -7.59 -0.75 1.18
CA TYR A 202 -8.28 0.31 1.88
C TYR A 202 -8.21 1.56 1.01
N PRO A 203 -9.36 2.16 0.66
CA PRO A 203 -9.37 3.39 -0.12
C PRO A 203 -8.57 4.49 0.58
N PRO A 204 -7.86 5.36 -0.18
CA PRO A 204 -7.21 6.53 0.39
C PRO A 204 -8.25 7.45 1.02
N VAL A 205 -7.89 8.27 2.01
CA VAL A 205 -8.83 9.15 2.75
C VAL A 205 -9.71 9.98 1.79
N ALA A 206 -9.13 10.55 0.73
CA ALA A 206 -9.87 11.34 -0.27
C ALA A 206 -10.94 10.55 -1.05
N ALA A 207 -10.85 9.21 -1.09
CA ALA A 207 -11.88 8.37 -1.70
C ALA A 207 -13.08 8.14 -0.76
N TRP A 208 -12.94 8.36 0.55
CA TRP A 208 -14.06 8.33 1.49
C TRP A 208 -15.00 9.52 1.32
N ASP A 209 -14.49 10.64 0.80
CA ASP A 209 -15.28 11.83 0.50
C ASP A 209 -16.05 11.72 -0.84
N ARG A 210 -15.82 10.64 -1.62
CA ARG A 210 -16.50 10.40 -2.91
C ARG A 210 -17.68 9.45 -2.71
N GLN A 211 -18.87 10.03 -2.54
CA GLN A 211 -20.09 9.29 -2.18
C GLN A 211 -20.65 8.37 -3.28
N GLU A 212 -20.28 8.58 -4.54
CA GLU A 212 -20.97 7.94 -5.68
C GLU A 212 -20.21 6.73 -6.27
N THR A 213 -18.98 6.44 -5.83
CA THR A 213 -18.11 5.43 -6.44
C THR A 213 -17.90 4.22 -5.52
N GLY A 214 -18.41 3.05 -5.92
CA GLY A 214 -18.11 1.79 -5.25
C GLY A 214 -16.63 1.41 -5.37
N VAL A 215 -16.04 0.88 -4.30
CA VAL A 215 -14.64 0.46 -4.27
C VAL A 215 -14.57 -1.03 -3.93
N TYR A 216 -13.81 -1.78 -4.72
CA TYR A 216 -13.52 -3.18 -4.41
C TYR A 216 -12.48 -3.28 -3.29
N ALA A 217 -12.75 -4.16 -2.32
CA ALA A 217 -11.89 -4.37 -1.17
C ALA A 217 -10.61 -5.17 -1.48
N ARG A 218 -10.43 -5.62 -2.73
CA ARG A 218 -9.30 -6.47 -3.14
C ARG A 218 -8.90 -6.18 -4.59
N PHE A 219 -7.61 -6.26 -4.87
CA PHE A 219 -7.05 -6.19 -6.22
C PHE A 219 -6.41 -7.53 -6.64
N PRO A 220 -6.51 -7.97 -7.90
CA PRO A 220 -7.16 -7.32 -9.05
C PRO A 220 -8.67 -7.19 -8.89
N PHE A 221 -9.23 -6.13 -9.49
CA PHE A 221 -10.67 -5.91 -9.51
C PHE A 221 -11.38 -6.99 -10.36
N PRO A 222 -12.66 -7.29 -10.10
CA PRO A 222 -13.39 -8.30 -10.85
C PRO A 222 -13.55 -7.95 -12.33
N GLU A 223 -13.54 -8.96 -13.22
CA GLU A 223 -13.75 -8.81 -14.68
C GLU A 223 -15.04 -8.06 -15.05
N GLN A 224 -16.04 -8.07 -14.16
CA GLN A 224 -17.26 -7.28 -14.35
C GLN A 224 -16.96 -5.79 -14.50
N LEU A 225 -15.93 -5.26 -13.82
CA LEU A 225 -15.52 -3.87 -13.96
C LEU A 225 -15.01 -3.57 -15.38
N ASP A 226 -14.22 -4.48 -15.96
CA ASP A 226 -13.73 -4.33 -17.33
C ASP A 226 -14.89 -4.42 -18.34
N ARG A 227 -15.84 -5.34 -18.14
CA ARG A 227 -17.08 -5.38 -18.93
C ARG A 227 -17.92 -4.11 -18.82
N MET A 228 -17.98 -3.48 -17.65
CA MET A 228 -18.65 -2.18 -17.49
C MET A 228 -17.93 -1.05 -18.24
N ARG A 229 -16.60 -1.11 -18.37
CA ARG A 229 -15.80 -0.12 -19.14
C ARG A 229 -15.99 -0.24 -20.65
N GLU A 230 -16.19 -1.45 -21.14
CA GLU A 230 -16.48 -1.72 -22.56
C GLU A 230 -17.85 -1.17 -23.00
N GLY A 231 -18.70 -0.81 -22.02
CA GLY A 231 -20.03 -0.27 -22.23
C GLY A 231 -21.07 -1.38 -22.36
N SER A 232 -22.21 -1.21 -21.68
CA SER A 232 -23.40 -1.99 -22.03
C SER A 232 -23.82 -1.61 -23.45
N SER A 233 -23.60 -2.52 -24.40
CA SER A 233 -24.33 -2.49 -25.67
C SER A 233 -25.76 -2.97 -25.49
#